data_AF-A0A8C8Y5M3-F1
#
_entry.id   AF-A0A8C8Y5M3-F1
#
_cell.length_a   1.000
_cell.length_b   1.000
_cell.length_c   1.000
_cell.angle_alpha   90.00
_cell.angle_beta   90.00
_cell.angle_gamma   90.00
#
_symmetry.space_group_name_H-M   'P 1'
#
loop_
_entity.id
_entity.type
_entity.pdbx_description
1 polymer ?
#
loop_
_entity_poly.entity_id
_entity_poly.type
_entity_poly.pdbx_seq_one_letter_code
_entity_poly.pdbx_strand_id
1 'polypeptide(L)'
;MGFSGRVGGLPTTSGGKRFQLWALGLFCTERHLAKRLKNNSFYPFIQQQPNVFVLEYYLDTLWKGTLLFVVCLLLVSFGLVQKQETWGFPACGVVVGLWLMISSLPRRRLVLNHTRGTYHFSVQGRTVCQGPMHLVYVRLALSSDAYGRCFFQLVLCGHKLEPLVLVQLSERYEQMEYLGRHIARKLNINYFDCLAKSYRHVVRHWPLGAAFSPGIVQRKTGTYGQQTLQSDLDV
;
A
#
# COMPACT_ATOMS: atom_id res chain seq x y z
N MET A 1 30.85 -5.49 -18.68
CA MET A 1 29.43 -5.71 -18.34
C MET A 1 29.06 -4.85 -17.15
N GLY A 2 28.41 -3.72 -17.40
CA GLY A 2 27.97 -2.80 -16.35
C GLY A 2 26.94 -1.86 -16.94
N PHE A 3 25.67 -2.06 -16.61
CA PHE A 3 24.60 -1.11 -16.95
C PHE A 3 24.31 -0.24 -15.74
N SER A 4 24.93 0.93 -15.73
CA SER A 4 24.57 2.06 -14.86
C SER A 4 23.41 2.79 -15.53
N GLY A 5 22.19 2.61 -15.01
CA GLY A 5 20.97 3.25 -15.51
C GLY A 5 20.89 4.71 -15.08
N ARG A 6 21.51 5.58 -15.86
CA ARG A 6 21.42 7.04 -15.75
C ARG A 6 20.02 7.49 -16.19
N VAL A 7 19.29 8.20 -15.33
CA VAL A 7 18.02 8.86 -15.71
C VAL A 7 18.38 10.01 -16.64
N GLY A 8 18.26 9.76 -17.95
CA GLY A 8 18.50 10.72 -19.03
C GLY A 8 17.30 11.65 -19.25
N GLY A 9 17.60 12.89 -19.64
CA GLY A 9 16.69 14.03 -19.73
C GLY A 9 15.48 13.85 -20.65
N LEU A 10 14.42 14.56 -20.27
CA LEU A 10 13.10 14.58 -20.88
C LEU A 10 13.09 15.46 -22.16
N PRO A 11 12.73 14.94 -23.34
CA PRO A 11 12.45 15.79 -24.49
C PRO A 11 11.00 16.30 -24.43
N THR A 12 10.85 17.62 -24.53
CA THR A 12 9.59 18.32 -24.80
C THR A 12 9.26 18.17 -26.28
N THR A 13 8.23 17.38 -26.62
CA THR A 13 7.52 17.56 -27.90
C THR A 13 6.01 17.37 -27.73
N SER A 14 5.30 18.32 -28.36
CA SER A 14 3.86 18.52 -28.39
C SER A 14 3.22 17.60 -29.44
N GLY A 15 2.07 17.00 -29.14
CA GLY A 15 1.21 16.40 -30.17
C GLY A 15 0.04 15.57 -29.65
N GLY A 16 -1.18 16.02 -29.94
CA GLY A 16 -2.37 15.17 -30.11
C GLY A 16 -3.19 14.82 -28.86
N LYS A 17 -4.18 15.65 -28.51
CA LYS A 17 -5.21 15.31 -27.52
C LYS A 17 -6.21 14.30 -28.10
N ARG A 18 -6.11 13.03 -27.68
CA ARG A 18 -7.24 12.08 -27.70
C ARG A 18 -7.33 11.38 -26.34
N PHE A 19 -8.46 11.60 -25.67
CA PHE A 19 -8.93 10.93 -24.44
C PHE A 19 -7.96 10.75 -23.27
N GLN A 20 -7.60 11.88 -22.65
CA GLN A 20 -6.95 11.94 -21.33
C GLN A 20 -7.96 12.00 -20.17
N LEU A 21 -9.02 11.17 -20.18
CA LEU A 21 -9.96 11.13 -19.04
C LEU A 21 -9.30 10.59 -17.75
N TRP A 22 -8.26 9.76 -17.89
CA TRP A 22 -7.50 9.20 -16.77
C TRP A 22 -6.35 10.09 -16.27
N ALA A 23 -5.93 11.08 -17.07
CA ALA A 23 -4.82 11.99 -16.75
C ALA A 23 -5.29 13.33 -16.17
N LEU A 24 -6.57 13.46 -15.85
CA LEU A 24 -7.04 14.60 -15.07
C LEU A 24 -6.48 14.48 -13.66
N GLY A 25 -5.41 15.23 -13.39
CA GLY A 25 -4.90 15.57 -12.06
C GLY A 25 -5.89 16.35 -11.19
N LEU A 26 -7.18 16.10 -11.33
CA LEU A 26 -8.29 16.74 -10.61
C LEU A 26 -8.30 16.35 -9.13
N PHE A 27 -7.73 15.20 -8.77
CA PHE A 27 -7.46 14.89 -7.38
C PHE A 27 -5.95 14.89 -7.18
N CYS A 28 -5.44 15.93 -6.52
CA CYS A 28 -4.12 15.87 -5.88
C CYS A 28 -4.20 14.82 -4.75
N THR A 29 -4.23 13.55 -5.10
CA THR A 29 -4.44 12.40 -4.20
C THR A 29 -3.40 12.39 -3.08
N GLU A 30 -2.17 12.79 -3.40
CA GLU A 30 -1.09 13.01 -2.43
C GLU A 30 -1.40 14.11 -1.42
N ARG A 31 -1.84 15.29 -1.87
CA ARG A 31 -2.18 16.42 -0.96
C ARG A 31 -3.37 16.06 -0.10
N HIS A 32 -4.34 15.34 -0.66
CA HIS A 32 -5.49 14.84 0.07
C HIS A 32 -5.07 13.81 1.13
N LEU A 33 -4.18 12.85 0.79
CA LEU A 33 -3.63 11.92 1.77
C LEU A 33 -2.81 12.65 2.84
N ALA A 34 -1.94 13.59 2.45
CA ALA A 34 -1.14 14.38 3.38
C ALA A 34 -2.02 15.17 4.34
N LYS A 35 -3.12 15.75 3.86
CA LYS A 35 -4.10 16.46 4.69
C LYS A 35 -4.81 15.49 5.65
N ARG A 36 -5.18 14.30 5.21
CA ARG A 36 -5.75 13.25 6.08
C ARG A 36 -4.76 12.77 7.12
N LEU A 37 -3.49 12.60 6.75
CA LEU A 37 -2.42 12.14 7.63
C LEU A 37 -2.04 13.21 8.67
N LYS A 38 -2.14 14.50 8.30
CA LYS A 38 -1.97 15.63 9.21
C LYS A 38 -3.07 15.67 10.28
N ASN A 39 -4.31 15.37 9.88
CA ASN A 39 -5.45 15.34 10.80
C ASN A 39 -5.52 14.04 11.62
N ASN A 40 -5.16 12.91 11.01
CA ASN A 40 -5.10 11.59 11.63
C ASN A 40 -3.79 10.89 11.24
N SER A 41 -2.84 10.89 12.18
CA SER A 41 -1.50 10.32 11.98
C SER A 41 -1.47 8.83 11.66
N PHE A 42 -2.55 8.09 11.93
CA PHE A 42 -2.63 6.64 11.72
C PHE A 42 -3.44 6.24 10.48
N TYR A 43 -3.94 7.21 9.71
CA TYR A 43 -4.70 6.93 8.51
C TYR A 43 -3.94 5.96 7.58
N PRO A 44 -4.61 4.93 7.01
CA PRO A 44 -6.06 4.67 7.05
C PRO A 44 -6.55 3.89 8.29
N PHE A 45 -5.65 3.55 9.22
CA PHE A 45 -5.98 2.79 10.41
C PHE A 45 -6.66 3.65 11.48
N ILE A 46 -7.54 3.01 12.23
CA ILE A 46 -8.17 3.52 13.43
C ILE A 46 -7.51 2.82 14.62
N GLN A 47 -7.02 3.60 15.58
CA GLN A 47 -6.44 3.06 16.80
C GLN A 47 -7.59 2.65 17.75
N GLN A 48 -7.75 1.35 17.99
CA GLN A 48 -8.80 0.86 18.89
C GLN A 48 -8.29 0.77 20.35
N GLN A 49 -7.01 0.43 20.52
CA GLN A 49 -6.33 0.30 21.81
C GLN A 49 -4.88 0.79 21.65
N PRO A 50 -4.13 1.08 22.74
CA PRO A 50 -2.69 1.30 22.63
C PRO A 50 -2.07 0.10 21.89
N ASN A 51 -1.29 0.37 20.83
CA ASN A 51 -0.58 -0.66 20.06
C ASN A 51 -1.48 -1.63 19.24
N VAL A 52 -2.78 -1.35 19.09
CA VAL A 52 -3.68 -2.13 18.21
C VAL A 52 -4.36 -1.22 17.20
N PHE A 53 -4.02 -1.43 15.92
CA PHE A 53 -4.53 -0.64 14.81
C PHE A 53 -5.45 -1.49 13.94
N VAL A 54 -6.62 -0.93 13.61
CA VAL A 54 -7.66 -1.62 12.85
C VAL A 54 -7.89 -0.86 11.57
N LEU A 55 -7.89 -1.57 10.45
CA LEU A 55 -8.25 -1.05 9.15
C LEU A 55 -9.41 -1.85 8.62
N GLU A 56 -10.52 -1.17 8.40
CA GLU A 56 -11.72 -1.74 7.80
C GLU A 56 -11.91 -1.10 6.45
N TYR A 57 -12.06 -1.94 5.44
CA TYR A 57 -12.29 -1.49 4.08
C TYR A 57 -13.30 -2.41 3.40
N TYR A 58 -14.00 -1.82 2.44
CA TYR A 58 -14.90 -2.53 1.56
C TYR A 58 -14.28 -2.66 0.17
N LEU A 59 -14.82 -3.56 -0.64
CA LEU A 59 -14.35 -3.76 -2.01
C LEU A 59 -14.71 -2.55 -2.88
N ASP A 60 -13.78 -2.11 -3.74
CA ASP A 60 -14.02 -1.02 -4.69
C ASP A 60 -15.12 -1.35 -5.72
N THR A 61 -15.51 -2.62 -5.83
CA THR A 61 -16.63 -3.04 -6.70
C THR A 61 -18.01 -2.69 -6.12
N LEU A 62 -18.11 -2.32 -4.84
CA LEU A 62 -19.41 -1.99 -4.21
C LEU A 62 -20.10 -0.84 -4.93
N TRP A 63 -19.41 0.29 -5.09
CA TRP A 63 -20.02 1.48 -5.69
C TRP A 63 -20.37 1.25 -7.16
N LYS A 64 -19.59 0.42 -7.87
CA LYS A 64 -19.86 0.02 -9.26
C LYS A 64 -21.12 -0.83 -9.33
N GLY A 65 -21.28 -1.79 -8.42
CA GLY A 65 -22.50 -2.59 -8.28
C GLY A 65 -23.70 -1.73 -7.91
N THR A 66 -23.53 -0.77 -7.00
CA THR A 66 -24.58 0.18 -6.61
C THR A 66 -25.05 1.05 -7.76
N LEU A 67 -24.10 1.63 -8.49
CA LEU A 67 -24.41 2.45 -9.64
C LEU A 67 -25.15 1.65 -10.72
N LEU A 68 -24.67 0.45 -11.03
CA LEU A 68 -25.31 -0.45 -12.00
C LEU A 68 -26.74 -0.78 -11.58
N PHE A 69 -26.94 -1.17 -10.32
CA PHE A 69 -28.26 -1.51 -9.79
C PHE A 69 -29.24 -0.33 -9.85
N VAL A 70 -28.82 0.86 -9.44
CA VAL A 70 -29.66 2.07 -9.46
C VAL A 70 -30.01 2.46 -10.89
N VAL A 71 -29.04 2.46 -11.82
CA VAL A 71 -29.30 2.79 -13.23
C VAL A 71 -30.27 1.79 -13.85
N CYS A 72 -30.08 0.48 -13.63
CA CYS A 72 -30.98 -0.54 -14.14
C CYS A 72 -32.39 -0.42 -13.54
N LEU A 73 -32.51 -0.13 -12.24
CA LEU A 73 -33.81 0.13 -11.60
C LEU A 73 -34.52 1.33 -12.21
N LEU A 74 -33.81 2.44 -12.43
CA LEU A 74 -34.40 3.64 -13.04
C LEU A 74 -34.88 3.35 -14.48
N LEU A 75 -34.12 2.60 -15.27
CA LEU A 75 -34.52 2.22 -16.63
C LEU A 75 -35.79 1.36 -16.65
N VAL A 76 -35.93 0.45 -15.67
CA VAL A 76 -37.14 -0.38 -15.50
C VAL A 76 -38.31 0.46 -15.00
N SER A 77 -38.10 1.34 -14.01
CA SER A 77 -39.17 2.11 -13.37
C SER A 77 -39.73 3.23 -14.25
N PHE A 78 -38.86 3.90 -15.02
CA PHE A 78 -39.28 4.97 -15.93
C PHE A 78 -39.79 4.46 -17.27
N GLY A 79 -39.78 3.15 -17.52
CA GLY A 79 -40.27 2.58 -18.78
C GLY A 79 -39.53 3.09 -20.02
N LEU A 80 -38.32 3.64 -19.85
CA LEU A 80 -37.47 4.17 -20.92
C LEU A 80 -37.12 3.10 -21.97
N VAL A 81 -37.35 1.83 -21.65
CA VAL A 81 -37.32 0.69 -22.57
C VAL A 81 -38.74 0.40 -23.05
N GLN A 82 -39.20 1.19 -24.01
CA GLN A 82 -40.55 1.13 -24.61
C GLN A 82 -40.80 -0.14 -25.45
N LYS A 83 -39.75 -0.88 -25.83
CA LYS A 83 -39.85 -2.10 -26.66
C LYS A 83 -39.77 -3.36 -25.81
N GLN A 84 -40.81 -4.19 -25.89
CA GLN A 84 -40.99 -5.44 -25.16
C GLN A 84 -39.84 -6.44 -25.38
N GLU A 85 -39.14 -6.36 -26.53
CA GLU A 85 -38.01 -7.24 -26.88
C GLU A 85 -36.71 -6.93 -26.12
N THR A 86 -36.55 -5.74 -25.51
CA THR A 86 -35.28 -5.33 -24.87
C THR A 86 -35.36 -5.34 -23.34
N TRP A 87 -36.48 -5.75 -22.75
CA TRP A 87 -36.70 -5.75 -21.29
C TRP A 87 -35.78 -6.73 -20.52
N GLY A 88 -35.25 -7.74 -21.21
CA GLY A 88 -34.31 -8.70 -20.63
C GLY A 88 -32.97 -8.08 -20.19
N PHE A 89 -32.47 -7.08 -20.93
CA PHE A 89 -31.19 -6.45 -20.61
C PHE A 89 -31.20 -5.67 -19.29
N PRO A 90 -32.17 -4.76 -19.02
CA PRO A 90 -32.30 -4.10 -17.73
C PRO A 90 -32.55 -5.07 -16.57
N ALA A 91 -33.42 -6.07 -16.77
CA ALA A 91 -33.74 -7.06 -15.74
C ALA A 91 -32.50 -7.87 -15.31
N CYS A 92 -31.70 -8.35 -16.27
CA CYS A 92 -30.42 -8.98 -16.00
C CYS A 92 -29.45 -8.01 -15.30
N GLY A 93 -29.44 -6.73 -15.68
CA GLY A 93 -28.64 -5.70 -15.03
C GLY A 93 -28.99 -5.48 -13.56
N VAL A 94 -30.27 -5.54 -13.19
CA VAL A 94 -30.73 -5.49 -11.79
C VAL A 94 -30.20 -6.71 -11.01
N VAL A 95 -30.35 -7.92 -11.56
CA VAL A 95 -29.88 -9.16 -10.91
C VAL A 95 -28.36 -9.16 -10.73
N VAL A 96 -27.61 -8.80 -11.77
CA VAL A 96 -26.14 -8.72 -11.73
C VAL A 96 -25.68 -7.60 -10.79
N GLY A 97 -26.33 -6.44 -10.82
CA GLY A 97 -26.04 -5.32 -9.91
C GLY A 97 -26.24 -5.70 -8.44
N LEU A 98 -27.35 -6.37 -8.13
CA LEU A 98 -27.65 -6.87 -6.80
C LEU A 98 -26.67 -7.97 -6.36
N TRP A 99 -26.35 -8.91 -7.25
CA TRP A 99 -25.34 -9.94 -6.99
C TRP A 99 -23.97 -9.33 -6.68
N LEU A 100 -23.53 -8.35 -7.46
CA LEU A 100 -22.28 -7.63 -7.24
C LEU A 100 -22.29 -6.87 -5.92
N MET A 101 -23.39 -6.20 -5.57
CA MET A 101 -23.54 -5.57 -4.25
C MET A 101 -23.35 -6.60 -3.13
N ILE A 102 -24.16 -7.67 -3.13
CA ILE A 102 -24.13 -8.69 -2.06
C ILE A 102 -22.75 -9.32 -1.94
N SER A 103 -22.10 -9.62 -3.07
CA SER A 103 -20.77 -10.22 -3.12
C SER A 103 -19.67 -9.29 -2.60
N SER A 104 -19.87 -7.97 -2.62
CA SER A 104 -18.87 -6.99 -2.22
C SER A 104 -19.14 -6.32 -0.87
N LEU A 105 -20.29 -6.61 -0.25
CA LEU A 105 -20.60 -6.29 1.15
C LEU A 105 -19.70 -6.93 2.22
N PRO A 106 -18.99 -8.07 2.01
CA PRO A 106 -18.10 -8.64 3.03
C PRO A 106 -17.11 -7.60 3.59
N ARG A 107 -17.37 -7.12 4.81
CA ARG A 107 -16.48 -6.18 5.50
C ARG A 107 -15.17 -6.88 5.81
N ARG A 108 -14.08 -6.32 5.31
CA ARG A 108 -12.73 -6.85 5.54
C ARG A 108 -12.06 -6.01 6.60
N ARG A 109 -11.43 -6.69 7.55
CA ARG A 109 -10.81 -6.06 8.71
C ARG A 109 -9.40 -6.60 8.88
N LEU A 110 -8.43 -5.71 8.70
CA LEU A 110 -7.03 -5.93 9.01
C LEU A 110 -6.73 -5.34 10.38
N VAL A 111 -6.29 -6.18 11.32
CA VAL A 111 -5.89 -5.76 12.66
C VAL A 111 -4.39 -5.98 12.81
N LEU A 112 -3.66 -4.91 13.11
CA LEU A 112 -2.24 -4.94 13.44
C LEU A 112 -2.07 -4.88 14.96
N ASN A 113 -1.71 -6.02 15.55
CA ASN A 113 -1.47 -6.12 16.98
C ASN A 113 0.04 -6.03 17.26
N HIS A 114 0.48 -4.87 17.73
CA HIS A 114 1.89 -4.62 18.03
C HIS A 114 2.30 -5.19 19.39
N THR A 115 1.37 -5.40 20.33
CA THR A 115 1.71 -6.03 21.63
C THR A 115 2.06 -7.50 21.48
N ARG A 116 1.40 -8.19 20.54
CA ARG A 116 1.68 -9.59 20.19
C ARG A 116 2.66 -9.75 19.04
N GLY A 117 2.98 -8.68 18.31
CA GLY A 117 3.83 -8.73 17.11
C GLY A 117 3.20 -9.49 15.94
N THR A 118 1.86 -9.60 15.90
CA THR A 118 1.11 -10.36 14.89
C THR A 118 0.08 -9.48 14.18
N TYR A 119 -0.15 -9.75 12.90
CA TYR A 119 -1.29 -9.21 12.17
C TYR A 119 -2.38 -10.27 12.03
N HIS A 120 -3.63 -9.82 12.08
CA HIS A 120 -4.81 -10.64 11.87
C HIS A 120 -5.63 -10.06 10.73
N PHE A 121 -5.87 -10.86 9.71
CA PHE A 121 -6.78 -10.51 8.62
C PHE A 121 -8.04 -11.34 8.76
N SER A 122 -9.16 -10.64 8.91
CA SER A 122 -10.48 -11.24 9.05
C SER A 122 -11.42 -10.74 7.97
N VAL A 123 -12.15 -11.67 7.37
CA VAL A 123 -13.21 -11.38 6.40
C VAL A 123 -14.51 -11.85 7.04
N GLN A 124 -15.46 -10.92 7.23
CA GLN A 124 -16.75 -11.22 7.89
C GLN A 124 -16.60 -11.92 9.26
N GLY A 125 -15.62 -11.53 10.06
CA GLY A 125 -15.38 -12.10 11.39
C GLY A 125 -14.71 -13.48 11.40
N ARG A 126 -14.47 -14.12 10.25
CA ARG A 126 -13.63 -15.32 10.14
C ARG A 126 -12.18 -14.92 9.92
N THR A 127 -11.27 -15.39 10.77
CA THR A 127 -9.83 -15.17 10.62
C THR A 127 -9.30 -15.97 9.44
N VAL A 128 -8.97 -15.30 8.35
CA VAL A 128 -8.46 -15.94 7.13
C VAL A 128 -6.96 -16.14 7.21
N CYS A 129 -6.24 -15.11 7.66
CA CYS A 129 -4.78 -15.13 7.75
C CYS A 129 -4.32 -14.53 9.08
N GLN A 130 -3.34 -15.20 9.69
CA GLN A 130 -2.58 -14.67 10.81
C GLN A 130 -1.11 -14.84 10.50
N GLY A 131 -0.30 -13.82 10.77
CA GLY A 131 1.13 -13.89 10.55
C GLY A 131 1.91 -12.88 11.39
N PRO A 132 3.25 -12.95 11.35
CA PRO A 132 4.11 -12.01 12.04
C PRO A 132 4.10 -10.63 11.36
N MET A 133 4.27 -9.59 12.17
CA MET A 133 4.11 -8.20 11.72
C MET A 133 5.14 -7.76 10.66
N HIS A 134 6.32 -8.36 10.59
CA HIS A 134 7.34 -8.03 9.57
C HIS A 134 6.89 -8.36 8.13
N LEU A 135 5.90 -9.24 7.96
CA LEU A 135 5.35 -9.58 6.65
C LEU A 135 4.40 -8.50 6.12
N VAL A 136 4.00 -7.53 6.94
CA VAL A 136 3.21 -6.37 6.53
C VAL A 136 4.16 -5.24 6.17
N TYR A 137 3.99 -4.69 4.98
CA TYR A 137 4.85 -3.63 4.47
C TYR A 137 4.10 -2.68 3.55
N VAL A 138 4.57 -1.45 3.50
CA VAL A 138 4.16 -0.46 2.50
C VAL A 138 5.14 -0.54 1.34
N ARG A 139 4.63 -0.66 0.12
CA ARG A 139 5.43 -0.67 -1.10
C ARG A 139 5.04 0.51 -1.99
N LEU A 140 6.05 1.16 -2.53
CA LEU A 140 5.90 2.07 -3.65
C LEU A 140 5.96 1.27 -4.96
N ALA A 141 4.85 1.19 -5.66
CA ALA A 141 4.75 0.58 -6.99
C ALA A 141 4.95 1.66 -8.06
N LEU A 142 5.66 1.30 -9.13
CA LEU A 142 5.83 2.13 -10.32
C LEU A 142 4.98 1.54 -11.43
N SER A 143 4.12 2.37 -12.01
CA SER A 143 3.31 2.05 -13.18
C SER A 143 3.72 2.98 -14.31
N SER A 144 3.98 2.45 -15.50
CA SER A 144 4.30 3.24 -16.68
C SER A 144 3.14 3.22 -17.66
N ASP A 145 2.81 4.37 -18.21
CA ASP A 145 1.81 4.51 -19.27
C ASP A 145 2.43 4.31 -20.66
N ALA A 146 1.60 4.05 -21.67
CA ALA A 146 2.02 3.82 -23.06
C ALA A 146 2.81 4.99 -23.66
N TYR A 147 2.65 6.19 -23.12
CA TYR A 147 3.38 7.41 -23.51
C TYR A 147 4.70 7.62 -22.74
N GLY A 148 5.15 6.65 -21.96
CA GLY A 148 6.40 6.73 -21.19
C GLY A 148 6.30 7.58 -19.91
N ARG A 149 5.10 8.03 -19.53
CA ARG A 149 4.88 8.67 -18.22
C ARG A 149 4.94 7.65 -17.10
N CYS A 150 5.55 8.03 -16.00
CA CYS A 150 5.73 7.19 -14.83
C CYS A 150 4.83 7.67 -13.70
N PHE A 151 4.01 6.78 -13.18
CA PHE A 151 3.09 7.01 -12.08
C PHE A 151 3.49 6.13 -10.89
N PHE A 152 3.63 6.76 -9.74
CA PHE A 152 3.89 6.10 -8.47
C PHE A 152 2.58 5.81 -7.74
N GLN A 153 2.48 4.62 -7.16
CA GLN A 153 1.31 4.14 -6.44
C GLN A 153 1.78 3.61 -5.09
N LEU A 154 1.13 4.05 -4.00
CA LEU A 154 1.45 3.58 -2.67
C LEU A 154 0.49 2.46 -2.28
N VAL A 155 1.04 1.28 -1.99
CA VAL A 155 0.26 0.07 -1.71
C VAL A 155 0.69 -0.51 -0.37
N LEU A 156 -0.27 -0.82 0.49
CA LEU A 156 -0.05 -1.62 1.69
C LEU A 156 -0.24 -3.10 1.31
N CYS A 157 0.80 -3.90 1.53
CA CYS A 157 0.84 -5.31 1.18
C CYS A 157 1.25 -6.17 2.38
N GLY A 158 1.05 -7.47 2.24
CA GLY A 158 1.74 -8.45 3.06
C GLY A 158 1.40 -9.89 2.70
N HIS A 159 1.92 -10.84 3.46
CA HIS A 159 1.74 -12.25 3.15
C HIS A 159 0.25 -12.67 3.24
N LYS A 160 -0.30 -13.20 2.13
CA LYS A 160 -1.72 -13.55 2.00
C LYS A 160 -2.69 -12.41 2.35
N LEU A 161 -2.22 -11.16 2.21
CA LEU A 161 -3.03 -9.95 2.31
C LEU A 161 -3.31 -9.42 0.91
N GLU A 162 -4.54 -8.99 0.69
CA GLU A 162 -4.88 -8.31 -0.55
C GLU A 162 -4.18 -6.93 -0.59
N PRO A 163 -3.53 -6.58 -1.71
CA PRO A 163 -2.85 -5.29 -1.84
C PRO A 163 -3.86 -4.15 -1.72
N LEU A 164 -3.74 -3.34 -0.65
CA LEU A 164 -4.58 -2.17 -0.45
C LEU A 164 -3.90 -0.94 -1.02
N VAL A 165 -4.49 -0.36 -2.05
CA VAL A 165 -4.00 0.87 -2.67
C VAL A 165 -4.37 2.07 -1.81
N LEU A 166 -3.36 2.72 -1.24
CA LEU A 166 -3.54 3.93 -0.41
C LEU A 166 -3.63 5.19 -1.26
N VAL A 167 -2.79 5.27 -2.30
CA VAL A 167 -2.77 6.38 -3.26
C VAL A 167 -2.60 5.83 -4.65
N GLN A 168 -3.54 6.18 -5.53
CA GLN A 168 -3.46 5.87 -6.95
C GLN A 168 -2.71 6.98 -7.69
N LEU A 169 -1.83 6.56 -8.60
CA LEU A 169 -1.35 7.30 -9.78
C LEU A 169 -0.88 8.74 -9.50
N SER A 170 0.30 8.92 -8.91
CA SER A 170 0.93 10.24 -8.81
C SER A 170 2.28 10.34 -9.50
N GLU A 171 2.55 11.47 -10.14
CA GLU A 171 3.81 11.72 -10.86
C GLU A 171 4.95 12.16 -9.91
N ARG A 172 4.66 12.52 -8.64
CA ARG A 172 5.63 13.11 -7.72
C ARG A 172 6.22 12.07 -6.76
N TYR A 173 7.32 11.46 -7.21
CA TYR A 173 8.06 10.44 -6.45
C TYR A 173 8.37 10.85 -4.99
N GLU A 174 8.98 12.02 -4.77
CA GLU A 174 9.46 12.44 -3.44
C GLU A 174 8.34 12.56 -2.41
N GLN A 175 7.16 13.03 -2.85
CA GLN A 175 6.00 13.19 -1.97
C GLN A 175 5.42 11.83 -1.58
N MET A 176 5.34 10.91 -2.55
CA MET A 176 4.87 9.55 -2.31
C MET A 176 5.82 8.77 -1.41
N GLU A 177 7.13 8.94 -1.60
CA GLU A 177 8.15 8.34 -0.75
C GLU A 177 8.04 8.86 0.69
N TYR A 178 7.94 10.18 0.88
CA TYR A 178 7.78 10.78 2.19
C TYR A 178 6.53 10.24 2.91
N LEU A 179 5.40 10.18 2.21
CA LEU A 179 4.14 9.66 2.76
C LEU A 179 4.26 8.17 3.12
N GLY A 180 4.86 7.35 2.24
CA GLY A 180 5.09 5.94 2.49
C GLY A 180 5.96 5.69 3.72
N ARG A 181 7.07 6.42 3.84
CA ARG A 181 7.96 6.35 5.01
C ARG A 181 7.28 6.85 6.29
N HIS A 182 6.47 7.91 6.18
CA HIS A 182 5.74 8.44 7.32
C HIS A 182 4.75 7.40 7.86
N ILE A 183 3.95 6.81 6.98
CA ILE A 183 2.98 5.75 7.34
C ILE A 183 3.71 4.56 7.95
N ALA A 184 4.79 4.08 7.31
CA ALA A 184 5.56 2.95 7.81
C ALA A 184 6.20 3.23 9.18
N ARG A 185 6.66 4.46 9.43
CA ARG A 185 7.20 4.87 10.73
C ARG A 185 6.12 4.94 11.81
N LYS A 186 4.94 5.49 11.49
CA LYS A 186 3.83 5.62 12.45
C LYS A 186 3.21 4.28 12.82
N LEU A 187 3.14 3.36 11.87
CA LEU A 187 2.64 1.99 12.07
C LEU A 187 3.74 0.98 12.41
N ASN A 188 4.99 1.42 12.59
CA ASN A 188 6.14 0.55 12.88
C ASN A 188 6.28 -0.70 11.98
N ILE A 189 5.95 -0.57 10.70
CA ILE A 189 6.04 -1.62 9.67
C ILE A 189 7.17 -1.34 8.66
N ASN A 190 7.39 -2.27 7.74
CA ASN A 190 8.42 -2.14 6.70
C ASN A 190 7.98 -1.21 5.56
N TYR A 191 8.94 -0.53 4.94
CA TYR A 191 8.75 0.28 3.73
C TYR A 191 9.69 -0.20 2.62
N PHE A 192 9.13 -0.44 1.44
CA PHE A 192 9.89 -0.77 0.24
C PHE A 192 9.66 0.27 -0.86
N ASP A 193 10.76 0.79 -1.38
CA ASP A 193 10.80 1.65 -2.57
C ASP A 193 10.48 0.87 -3.86
N CYS A 194 10.34 1.59 -4.98
CA CYS A 194 10.01 1.00 -6.28
C CYS A 194 11.14 0.16 -6.87
N LEU A 195 12.40 0.53 -6.62
CA LEU A 195 13.59 -0.20 -7.06
C LEU A 195 13.92 -1.31 -6.06
N ALA A 196 14.30 -2.49 -6.55
CA ALA A 196 14.65 -3.63 -5.69
C ALA A 196 15.94 -3.42 -4.87
N LYS A 197 16.83 -2.54 -5.33
CA LYS A 197 18.08 -2.18 -4.65
C LYS A 197 18.10 -0.68 -4.39
N SER A 198 17.27 -0.22 -3.46
CA SER A 198 17.26 1.17 -3.01
C SER A 198 17.82 1.30 -1.59
N TYR A 199 18.64 2.31 -1.34
CA TYR A 199 19.03 2.67 0.04
C TYR A 199 17.86 3.28 0.83
N ARG A 200 16.73 3.52 0.16
CA ARG A 200 15.52 4.16 0.70
C ARG A 200 14.54 3.17 1.35
N HIS A 201 14.81 1.86 1.26
CA HIS A 201 14.05 0.84 1.98
C HIS A 201 14.20 1.02 3.49
N VAL A 202 13.12 0.81 4.25
CA VAL A 202 13.14 0.79 5.71
C VAL A 202 12.68 -0.59 6.16
N VAL A 203 13.63 -1.40 6.59
CA VAL A 203 13.38 -2.75 7.09
C VAL A 203 13.51 -2.74 8.61
N ARG A 204 12.48 -3.23 9.28
CA ARG A 204 12.36 -3.42 10.71
C ARG A 204 12.17 -4.91 10.96
N HIS A 205 13.03 -5.46 11.81
CA HIS A 205 12.94 -6.85 12.21
C HIS A 205 11.96 -6.98 13.39
N TRP A 206 11.06 -7.97 13.31
CA TRP A 206 10.11 -8.32 14.37
C TRP A 206 10.32 -9.79 14.77
N PRO A 207 10.25 -10.16 16.06
CA PRO A 207 9.98 -9.28 17.21
C PRO A 207 11.15 -8.35 17.54
N LEU A 208 10.88 -7.20 18.17
CA LEU A 208 11.90 -6.22 18.62
C LEU A 208 12.79 -6.76 19.77
N GLY A 209 12.73 -8.07 20.03
CA GLY A 209 13.30 -8.79 21.16
C GLY A 209 14.77 -9.18 21.01
N ALA A 210 15.61 -8.35 20.40
CA ALA A 210 17.06 -8.46 20.62
C ALA A 210 17.46 -8.13 22.08
N ALA A 211 16.51 -7.69 22.91
CA ALA A 211 16.64 -7.60 24.37
C ALA A 211 16.22 -8.89 25.11
N PHE A 212 15.69 -9.92 24.41
CA PHE A 212 15.27 -11.21 24.98
C PHE A 212 15.96 -12.38 24.28
N SER A 213 17.26 -12.23 23.98
CA SER A 213 18.13 -13.35 23.66
C SER A 213 18.93 -13.73 24.91
N PRO A 214 18.63 -14.85 25.61
CA PRO A 214 19.48 -15.37 26.69
C PRO A 214 20.72 -16.05 26.09
N GLY A 215 21.52 -15.30 25.32
CA GLY A 215 22.63 -15.87 24.57
C GLY A 215 23.54 -14.86 23.85
N ILE A 216 23.25 -13.55 23.90
CA ILE A 216 24.24 -12.55 23.49
C ILE A 216 25.25 -12.42 24.62
N VAL A 217 26.23 -13.32 24.61
CA VAL A 217 27.50 -13.13 25.32
C VAL A 217 28.07 -11.80 24.83
N GLN A 218 28.15 -10.86 25.76
CA GLN A 218 28.82 -9.59 25.61
C GLN A 218 30.23 -9.89 25.08
N ARG A 219 30.48 -9.65 23.79
CA ARG A 219 31.80 -9.85 23.19
C ARG A 219 32.73 -8.84 23.86
N LYS A 220 33.50 -9.36 24.82
CA LYS A 220 34.51 -8.67 25.62
C LYS A 220 35.32 -7.76 24.69
N THR A 221 35.32 -6.46 24.99
CA THR A 221 36.14 -5.46 24.31
C THR A 221 37.59 -5.90 24.44
N GLY A 222 38.17 -6.38 23.33
CA GLY A 222 39.59 -6.69 23.26
C GLY A 222 40.36 -5.38 23.29
N THR A 223 40.95 -5.06 24.44
CA THR A 223 41.97 -4.04 24.62
C THR A 223 43.12 -4.34 23.66
N TYR A 224 43.25 -3.56 22.59
CA TYR A 224 44.43 -3.63 21.73
C TYR A 224 45.57 -2.92 22.46
N GLY A 225 46.35 -3.71 23.19
CA GLY A 225 47.60 -3.26 23.79
C GLY A 225 48.61 -2.92 22.71
N GLN A 226 49.09 -1.69 22.79
CA GLN A 226 50.18 -1.10 22.03
C GLN A 226 51.45 -1.96 22.21
N GLN A 227 51.83 -2.73 21.19
CA GLN A 227 53.12 -3.44 21.17
C GLN A 227 54.17 -2.48 20.62
N THR A 228 54.98 -1.96 21.54
CA THR A 228 56.23 -1.24 21.30
C THR A 228 57.20 -2.13 20.54
N LEU A 229 57.73 -1.58 19.46
CA LEU A 229 58.72 -2.17 18.58
C LEU A 229 60.09 -1.96 19.23
N GLN A 230 60.71 -3.01 19.77
CA GLN A 230 62.09 -2.95 20.25
C GLN A 230 62.76 -4.29 19.96
N SER A 231 63.51 -4.32 18.85
CA SER A 231 64.38 -5.42 18.45
C SER A 231 65.78 -5.13 18.98
N ASP A 232 66.19 -5.86 20.00
CA ASP A 232 67.58 -5.99 20.45
C ASP A 232 68.29 -7.05 19.60
N LEU A 233 69.50 -6.72 19.11
CA LEU A 233 70.51 -7.68 18.70
C LEU A 233 71.89 -7.05 18.98
N ASP A 234 72.44 -7.37 20.15
CA ASP A 234 73.86 -7.27 20.50
C ASP A 234 74.14 -8.43 21.47
N VAL A 235 74.83 -9.47 20.98
CA VAL A 235 75.92 -10.28 21.59
C VAL A 235 76.49 -11.20 20.49
#